data_AF-J1JQS5-F1
#
_entry.id   AF-J1JQS5-F1
#
_cell.length_a   1.000
_cell.length_b   1.000
_cell.length_c   1.000
_cell.angle_alpha   90.00
_cell.angle_beta   90.00
_cell.angle_gamma   90.00
#
_symmetry.space_group_name_H-M   'P 1'
#
loop_
_entity.id
_entity.type
_entity.pdbx_description
1 polymer ?
#
loop_
_entity_poly.entity_id
_entity_poly.type
_entity_poly.pdbx_seq_one_letter_code
_entity_poly.pdbx_strand_id
1 'polypeptide(L)' 'MCACSTSKPVGNLFNHSLSVALPASARDACERPSLLPGRALNEQEVVHYWGRDRAALLICEQRRKAVVRAVLMK' A
#
# COMPACT_ATOMS: atom_id res chain seq x y z
N MET A 1 -32.29 9.12 -24.36
CA MET A 1 -31.01 9.65 -24.92
C MET A 1 -30.87 11.06 -24.36
N CYS A 2 -29.86 11.45 -23.58
CA CYS A 2 -28.42 11.33 -23.84
C CYS A 2 -27.62 11.21 -22.53
N ALA A 3 -26.45 10.56 -22.59
CA ALA A 3 -25.41 10.66 -21.58
C ALA A 3 -24.48 11.83 -21.92
N CYS A 4 -24.30 12.79 -21.02
CA CYS A 4 -23.33 13.87 -21.20
C CYS A 4 -21.91 13.30 -21.02
N SER A 5 -21.14 13.24 -22.11
CA SER A 5 -19.72 12.94 -22.06
C SER A 5 -18.97 14.22 -21.66
N THR A 6 -18.37 14.25 -20.47
CA THR A 6 -17.46 15.33 -20.09
C THR A 6 -16.20 15.25 -20.95
N SER A 7 -15.74 16.40 -21.44
CA SER A 7 -14.49 16.50 -22.20
C SER A 7 -13.31 16.04 -21.33
N LYS A 8 -12.42 15.22 -21.91
CA LYS A 8 -11.19 14.78 -21.23
C LYS A 8 -10.33 16.01 -20.91
N PRO A 9 -9.93 16.23 -19.65
CA PRO A 9 -8.97 17.27 -19.36
C PRO A 9 -7.64 16.92 -20.05
N VAL A 10 -7.22 17.78 -20.97
CA VAL A 10 -5.88 17.72 -21.59
C VAL A 10 -4.91 18.36 -20.60
N GLY A 11 -4.63 17.64 -19.52
CA GLY A 11 -3.61 18.02 -18.55
C GLY A 11 -2.27 17.42 -18.94
N ASN A 12 -1.28 18.26 -19.25
CA ASN A 12 0.10 17.81 -19.35
C ASN A 12 0.57 17.39 -17.94
N LEU A 13 0.56 16.09 -17.66
CA LEU A 13 1.14 15.53 -16.45
C LEU A 13 2.67 15.63 -16.57
N PHE A 14 3.26 16.67 -16.01
CA PHE A 14 4.71 16.75 -15.83
C PHE A 14 5.10 15.87 -14.64
N ASN A 15 5.52 14.65 -14.92
CA ASN A 15 6.09 13.76 -13.91
C ASN A 15 7.52 14.21 -13.60
N HIS A 16 7.77 14.73 -12.39
CA HIS A 16 9.12 14.99 -11.91
C HIS A 16 9.60 13.79 -11.08
N SER A 17 10.52 12.99 -11.62
CA SER A 17 11.11 11.87 -10.89
C SER A 17 12.32 12.34 -10.08
N LEU A 18 12.23 12.27 -8.75
CA LEU A 18 13.38 12.48 -7.87
C LEU A 18 14.18 11.18 -7.79
N SER A 19 15.45 11.21 -8.19
CA SER A 19 16.39 10.09 -8.01
C SER A 19 17.05 10.23 -6.63
N VAL A 20 16.42 9.65 -5.62
CA VAL A 20 16.92 9.67 -4.24
C VAL A 20 17.27 8.24 -3.82
N ALA A 21 18.49 8.05 -3.30
CA ALA A 21 18.91 6.79 -2.73
C ALA A 21 18.16 6.54 -1.41
N LEU A 22 17.28 5.53 -1.41
CA LEU A 22 16.60 5.11 -0.20
C LEU A 22 17.49 4.16 0.64
N PRO A 23 17.45 4.27 1.98
CA PRO A 23 18.06 3.28 2.87
C PRO A 23 17.54 1.87 2.60
N ALA A 24 18.37 0.86 2.87
CA ALA A 24 17.98 -0.55 2.73
C ALA A 24 16.73 -0.89 3.55
N SER A 25 16.56 -0.26 4.72
CA SER A 25 15.38 -0.45 5.59
C SER A 25 14.05 -0.03 4.95
N ALA A 26 14.07 0.82 3.92
CA ALA A 26 12.87 1.14 3.14
C ALA A 26 12.40 -0.05 2.27
N ARG A 27 13.25 -1.09 2.11
CA ARG A 27 12.99 -2.29 1.33
C ARG A 27 12.86 -3.53 2.21
N ASP A 28 12.83 -3.37 3.53
CA ASP A 28 12.60 -4.48 4.45
C ASP A 28 11.27 -5.17 4.10
N ALA A 29 11.29 -6.49 4.10
CA ALA A 29 10.10 -7.27 3.77
C ALA A 29 9.01 -7.05 4.83
N CYS A 30 7.77 -6.93 4.37
CA CYS A 30 6.62 -6.95 5.26
C CYS A 30 6.43 -8.34 5.88
N GLU A 31 5.70 -8.39 7.00
CA GLU A 31 5.28 -9.64 7.61
C GLU A 31 4.52 -10.51 6.59
N ARG A 32 4.78 -11.81 6.61
CA ARG A 32 4.08 -12.73 5.72
C ARG A 32 2.61 -12.88 6.16
N PRO A 33 1.68 -13.09 5.22
CA PRO A 33 0.30 -13.38 5.56
C PRO A 33 0.18 -14.58 6.49
N SER A 34 -0.85 -14.57 7.33
CA SER A 34 -1.12 -15.65 8.25
C SER A 34 -1.43 -16.94 7.49
N LEU A 35 -0.86 -18.07 7.93
CA LEU A 35 -1.21 -19.37 7.38
C LEU A 35 -2.65 -19.71 7.76
N LEU A 36 -3.46 -20.03 6.75
CA LEU A 36 -4.85 -20.39 6.96
C LEU A 36 -4.98 -21.91 7.22
N PRO A 37 -5.96 -22.34 8.03
CA PRO A 37 -6.33 -23.74 8.12
C PRO A 37 -6.70 -24.33 6.76
N GLY A 38 -6.37 -25.60 6.52
CA GLY A 38 -6.73 -26.34 5.30
C GLY A 38 -8.22 -26.71 5.17
N ARG A 39 -9.12 -25.94 5.81
CA ARG A 39 -10.58 -26.12 5.78
C ARG A 39 -11.27 -24.80 5.42
N ALA A 40 -12.56 -24.86 5.09
CA ALA A 40 -13.36 -23.65 4.93
C ALA A 40 -13.40 -22.84 6.23
N LEU A 41 -13.28 -21.52 6.10
CA LEU A 41 -13.36 -20.58 7.21
C LEU A 41 -14.80 -20.10 7.39
N ASN A 42 -15.21 -19.91 8.64
CA ASN A 42 -16.44 -19.17 8.93
C ASN A 42 -16.20 -17.65 8.84
N GLU A 43 -17.26 -16.86 8.87
CA GLU A 43 -17.20 -15.40 8.72
C GLU A 43 -16.30 -14.72 9.77
N GLN A 44 -16.35 -15.18 11.03
CA GLN A 44 -15.54 -14.62 12.10
C GLN A 44 -14.05 -14.90 11.88
N GLU A 45 -13.71 -16.11 11.46
CA GLU A 45 -12.34 -16.49 11.11
C GLU A 45 -11.82 -15.65 9.93
N VAL A 46 -12.64 -15.44 8.89
CA VAL A 46 -12.27 -14.59 7.75
C VAL A 46 -11.94 -13.17 8.21
N VAL A 47 -12.83 -12.55 8.97
CA VAL A 47 -12.62 -11.18 9.47
C VAL A 47 -11.36 -11.09 10.33
N HIS A 48 -11.13 -12.09 11.18
CA HIS A 48 -9.96 -12.14 12.06
C HIS A 48 -8.64 -12.25 11.30
N TYR A 49 -8.49 -13.26 10.42
CA TYR A 49 -7.26 -13.46 9.65
C TYR A 49 -7.00 -12.28 8.71
N TRP A 50 -8.03 -11.80 8.02
CA TRP A 50 -7.91 -10.64 7.15
C TRP A 50 -7.55 -9.37 7.92
N GLY A 51 -8.19 -9.13 9.07
CA GLY A 51 -7.92 -7.95 9.91
C GLY A 51 -6.48 -7.92 10.41
N ARG A 52 -5.96 -9.07 10.85
CA ARG A 52 -4.55 -9.22 11.26
C ARG A 52 -3.59 -8.90 10.11
N ASP A 53 -3.78 -9.53 8.96
CA ASP A 53 -2.86 -9.36 7.82
C ASP A 53 -2.91 -7.93 7.28
N ARG A 54 -4.12 -7.34 7.22
CA ARG A 54 -4.30 -5.94 6.84
C ARG A 54 -3.58 -4.98 7.79
N ALA A 55 -3.69 -5.21 9.10
CA ALA A 55 -3.00 -4.38 10.09
C ALA A 55 -1.47 -4.46 9.90
N ALA A 56 -0.94 -5.66 9.67
CA ALA A 56 0.48 -5.86 9.41
C ALA A 56 0.97 -5.10 8.16
N LEU A 57 0.19 -5.12 7.08
CA LEU A 57 0.49 -4.35 5.86
C LEU A 57 0.48 -2.83 6.10
N LEU A 58 -0.50 -2.33 6.84
CA LEU A 58 -0.59 -0.90 7.17
C LEU A 58 0.62 -0.44 8.00
N ILE A 59 1.03 -1.23 8.99
CA ILE A 59 2.21 -0.96 9.80
C ILE A 59 3.48 -1.00 8.95
N CYS A 60 3.61 -1.98 8.05
CA CYS A 60 4.75 -2.06 7.13
C CYS A 60 4.87 -0.79 6.26
N GLU A 61 3.76 -0.35 5.67
CA GLU A 61 3.74 0.86 4.84
C GLU A 61 4.02 2.13 5.67
N GLN A 62 3.54 2.19 6.92
CA GLN A 62 3.87 3.28 7.83
C GLN A 62 5.38 3.36 8.10
N ARG A 63 6.04 2.22 8.33
CA ARG A 63 7.51 2.15 8.50
C ARG A 63 8.22 2.63 7.24
N ARG A 64 7.82 2.12 6.07
CA ARG A 64 8.40 2.53 4.78
C ARG A 64 8.26 4.04 4.55
N LYS A 65 7.07 4.59 4.79
CA LYS A 65 6.81 6.03 4.67
C LYS A 65 7.66 6.86 5.63
N ALA A 66 7.84 6.42 6.87
CA ALA A 66 8.69 7.10 7.84
C ALA A 66 10.15 7.19 7.35
N VAL A 67 10.69 6.08 6.83
CA VAL A 67 12.05 6.04 6.27
C VAL A 67 12.17 6.97 5.05
N VAL A 68 11.24 6.87 4.10
CA VAL A 68 11.24 7.73 2.90
C VAL A 68 11.15 9.21 3.28
N ARG A 69 10.27 9.56 4.22
CA ARG A 69 10.09 10.93 4.70
C ARG A 69 11.35 11.47 5.36
N ALA A 70 12.08 10.64 6.12
CA ALA A 70 13.35 11.03 6.72
C ALA A 70 14.44 11.37 5.70
N VAL A 71 14.37 10.80 4.48
CA VAL A 71 15.30 11.15 3.39
C VAL A 71 14.84 12.40 2.63
N LEU A 72 13.54 12.55 2.39
CA LEU A 72 12.99 13.66 1.59
C LEU A 72 12.86 14.99 2.37
N MET A 73 12.80 14.95 3.69
CA MET A 73 12.68 16.14 4.54
C MET A 73 13.99 16.55 5.23
N LYS A 74 15.11 15.94 4.81
CA LYS A 74 16.45 16.33 5.24
C LYS A 74 17.00 17.39 4.30
#